data_AF-A0A2E6BGW7-F1
#
_entry.id   AF-A0A2E6BGW7-F1
#
_cell.length_a   1.000
_cell.length_b   1.000
_cell.length_c   1.000
_cell.angle_alpha   90.00
_cell.angle_beta   90.00
_cell.angle_gamma   90.00
#
_symmetry.space_group_name_H-M   'P 1'
#
loop_
_entity.id
_entity.type
_entity.pdbx_description
1 polymer ?
#
loop_
_entity_poly.entity_id
_entity_poly.type
_entity_poly.pdbx_seq_one_letter_code
_entity_poly.pdbx_strand_id
1 'polypeptide(L)'
;MLNLGFKSRVVKMGLLVLGLGIAGAVVAQTHEQQVAQRLQPVGQVCLAGEPCATGGAPAASGATAAAFDPATTYDQYCAMCHNTGMAGAPRRGDADHWTARVEEAGFATIVTNAVNGVNAMPPRGMCTTCSDEDIATLVEYLSGESAE
;
A
#
# COMPACT_ATOMS: atom_id res chain seq x y z
N MET A 1 -35.63 -55.47 25.82
CA MET A 1 -35.29 -54.79 24.55
C MET A 1 -34.92 -53.32 24.78
N LEU A 2 -33.87 -53.02 25.55
CA LEU A 2 -33.39 -51.64 25.77
C LEU A 2 -31.85 -51.64 25.76
N ASN A 3 -31.20 -51.60 24.59
CA ASN A 3 -29.76 -51.26 24.54
C ASN A 3 -29.16 -50.97 23.15
N LEU A 4 -29.97 -50.73 22.11
CA LEU A 4 -29.45 -50.39 20.77
C LEU A 4 -29.44 -48.88 20.48
N GLY A 5 -30.36 -48.11 21.09
CA GLY A 5 -30.48 -46.66 20.84
C GLY A 5 -29.46 -45.77 21.57
N PHE A 6 -28.92 -46.22 22.71
CA PHE A 6 -27.97 -45.42 23.49
C PHE A 6 -26.56 -45.46 22.89
N LYS A 7 -26.09 -46.65 22.48
CA LYS A 7 -24.76 -46.82 21.85
C LYS A 7 -24.62 -46.03 20.54
N SER A 8 -25.67 -45.94 19.73
CA SER A 8 -25.64 -45.18 18.47
C SER A 8 -25.56 -43.66 18.66
N ARG A 9 -26.05 -43.13 19.79
CA ARG A 9 -25.99 -41.69 20.10
C ARG A 9 -24.62 -41.29 20.67
N VAL A 10 -24.00 -42.16 21.48
CA VAL A 10 -22.64 -41.93 22.01
C VAL A 10 -21.59 -42.00 20.89
N VAL A 11 -21.74 -42.91 19.92
CA VAL A 11 -20.84 -42.97 18.75
C VAL A 11 -20.99 -41.75 17.83
N LYS A 12 -22.22 -41.27 17.59
CA LYS A 12 -22.45 -40.07 16.77
C LYS A 12 -22.03 -38.76 17.45
N MET A 13 -22.12 -38.66 18.78
CA MET A 13 -21.53 -37.52 19.51
C MET A 13 -20.00 -37.61 19.61
N GLY A 14 -19.42 -38.81 19.74
CA GLY A 14 -17.97 -39.00 19.72
C GLY A 14 -17.33 -38.64 18.36
N LEU A 15 -18.00 -38.96 17.26
CA LEU A 15 -17.53 -38.57 15.91
C LEU A 15 -17.66 -37.08 15.62
N LEU A 16 -18.54 -36.36 16.32
CA LEU A 16 -18.73 -34.91 16.13
C LEU A 16 -17.71 -34.07 16.91
N VAL A 17 -17.08 -34.61 17.96
CA VAL A 17 -16.05 -33.91 18.75
C VAL A 17 -14.64 -34.12 18.20
N LEU A 18 -14.40 -35.15 17.38
CA LEU A 18 -13.09 -35.39 16.75
C LEU A 18 -12.86 -34.57 15.46
N GLY A 19 -13.85 -33.80 14.99
CA GLY A 19 -13.77 -33.02 13.75
C GLY A 19 -13.25 -31.58 13.89
N LEU A 20 -12.98 -31.10 15.11
CA LEU A 20 -12.68 -29.67 15.36
C LEU A 20 -11.28 -29.47 15.95
N GLY A 21 -10.23 -29.89 15.23
CA GLY A 21 -8.86 -29.87 15.76
C GLY A 21 -7.74 -29.54 14.78
N ILE A 22 -8.01 -29.00 13.58
CA ILE A 22 -6.95 -28.69 12.59
C ILE A 22 -7.11 -27.35 11.85
N ALA A 23 -7.77 -26.35 12.44
CA ALA A 23 -7.93 -25.02 11.83
C ALA A 23 -7.12 -23.90 12.55
N GLY A 24 -6.06 -24.25 13.28
CA GLY A 24 -5.29 -23.28 14.09
C GLY A 24 -3.95 -22.81 13.51
N ALA A 25 -3.45 -23.42 12.43
CA ALA A 25 -2.06 -23.19 11.99
C ALA A 25 -1.88 -22.06 10.94
N VAL A 26 -2.95 -21.43 10.45
CA VAL A 26 -2.86 -20.54 9.28
C VAL A 26 -2.95 -19.03 9.62
N VAL A 27 -3.28 -18.65 10.86
CA VAL A 27 -3.49 -17.22 11.22
C VAL A 27 -2.29 -16.57 11.92
N ALA A 28 -1.19 -17.30 12.16
CA ALA A 28 0.01 -16.74 12.79
C ALA A 28 1.02 -16.13 11.78
N GLN A 29 0.75 -16.21 10.47
CA GLN A 29 1.79 -15.96 9.46
C GLN A 29 1.81 -14.54 8.86
N THR A 30 0.87 -13.66 9.17
CA THR A 30 0.73 -12.39 8.41
C THR A 30 1.64 -11.26 8.88
N HIS A 31 1.95 -11.14 10.17
CA HIS A 31 2.73 -10.02 10.69
C HIS A 31 4.25 -10.25 10.61
N GLU A 32 4.73 -11.44 10.98
CA GLU A 32 6.17 -11.73 10.95
C GLU A 32 6.71 -11.80 9.52
N GLN A 33 5.90 -12.31 8.57
CA GLN A 33 6.28 -12.37 7.15
C GLN A 33 6.29 -10.97 6.50
N GLN A 34 5.34 -10.10 6.82
CA GLN A 34 5.33 -8.71 6.31
C GLN A 34 6.48 -7.88 6.88
N VAL A 35 6.80 -8.04 8.18
CA VAL A 35 7.98 -7.41 8.79
C VAL A 35 9.25 -7.94 8.15
N ALA A 36 9.39 -9.26 8.00
CA ALA A 36 10.55 -9.87 7.35
C ALA A 36 10.72 -9.41 5.90
N GLN A 37 9.62 -9.17 5.18
CA GLN A 37 9.66 -8.68 3.80
C GLN A 37 10.12 -7.22 3.68
N ARG A 38 9.77 -6.37 4.66
CA ARG A 38 10.25 -4.97 4.73
C ARG A 38 11.70 -4.85 5.21
N LEU A 39 12.17 -5.82 5.99
CA LEU A 39 13.56 -5.90 6.47
C LEU A 39 14.50 -6.60 5.48
N GLN A 40 14.00 -7.05 4.32
CA GLN A 40 14.88 -7.63 3.30
C GLN A 40 15.90 -6.57 2.84
N PRO A 41 17.19 -6.94 2.78
CA PRO A 41 18.22 -6.00 2.37
C PRO A 41 18.06 -5.65 0.88
N VAL A 42 18.10 -4.36 0.56
CA VAL A 42 18.05 -3.86 -0.83
C VAL A 42 19.35 -4.10 -1.62
N GLY A 43 20.35 -4.70 -0.98
CA GLY A 43 21.66 -5.05 -1.53
C GLY A 43 22.53 -5.76 -0.49
N GLN A 44 23.60 -6.42 -0.92
CA GLN A 44 24.52 -7.12 -0.02
C GLN A 44 25.76 -6.27 0.24
N VAL A 45 26.27 -6.29 1.47
CA VAL A 45 27.54 -5.64 1.83
C VAL A 45 28.67 -6.63 1.57
N CYS A 46 29.47 -6.37 0.54
CA CYS A 46 30.66 -7.15 0.23
C CYS A 46 31.83 -6.71 1.09
N LEU A 47 32.43 -7.64 1.83
CA LEU A 47 33.68 -7.43 2.55
C LEU A 47 34.88 -7.70 1.63
N ALA A 48 35.98 -6.99 1.86
CA ALA A 48 37.19 -7.13 1.04
C ALA A 48 37.76 -8.56 1.15
N GLY A 49 37.86 -9.24 0.00
CA GLY A 49 38.33 -10.63 -0.11
C GLY A 49 37.26 -11.66 -0.47
N GLU A 50 35.97 -11.29 -0.42
CA GLU A 50 34.87 -12.14 -0.87
C GLU A 50 34.77 -12.17 -2.41
N PRO A 51 34.26 -13.25 -3.03
CA PRO A 51 34.15 -13.35 -4.50
C PRO A 51 33.29 -12.26 -5.12
N CYS A 52 32.35 -11.67 -4.36
CA CYS A 52 31.56 -10.52 -4.80
C CYS A 52 32.36 -9.20 -4.85
N ALA A 53 33.55 -9.13 -4.25
CA ALA A 53 34.44 -7.96 -4.30
C ALA A 53 35.40 -7.97 -5.50
N THR A 54 35.55 -9.10 -6.20
CA THR A 54 36.54 -9.27 -7.28
C THR A 54 35.93 -9.51 -8.67
N GLY A 55 34.60 -9.64 -8.77
CA GLY A 55 33.89 -9.70 -10.04
C GLY A 55 33.28 -8.36 -10.38
N GLY A 56 33.76 -7.70 -11.45
CA GLY A 56 33.03 -6.61 -12.09
C GLY A 56 31.61 -7.11 -12.39
N ALA A 57 30.64 -6.58 -11.67
CA ALA A 57 29.25 -6.97 -11.81
C ALA A 57 28.84 -6.79 -13.28
N PRO A 58 28.13 -7.76 -13.90
CA PRO A 58 27.38 -7.41 -15.09
C PRO A 58 26.45 -6.28 -14.65
N ALA A 59 26.44 -5.17 -15.40
CA ALA A 59 25.44 -4.15 -15.21
C ALA A 59 24.09 -4.86 -15.15
N ALA A 60 23.43 -4.80 -13.99
CA ALA A 60 22.12 -5.37 -13.79
C ALA A 60 21.22 -4.74 -14.85
N SER A 61 20.99 -5.50 -15.92
CA SER A 61 20.17 -5.08 -17.03
C SER A 61 18.75 -5.09 -16.52
N GLY A 62 18.19 -3.90 -16.33
CA GLY A 62 16.78 -3.69 -16.08
C GLY A 62 16.24 -4.34 -14.81
N ALA A 63 16.57 -3.78 -13.64
CA ALA A 63 15.48 -3.62 -12.69
C ALA A 63 14.49 -2.66 -13.37
N THR A 64 13.40 -3.19 -13.92
CA THR A 64 12.25 -2.35 -14.21
C THR A 64 11.96 -1.60 -12.91
N ALA A 65 12.19 -0.29 -12.88
CA ALA A 65 11.79 0.53 -11.74
C ALA A 65 10.34 0.11 -11.44
N ALA A 66 10.10 -0.37 -10.22
CA ALA A 66 8.75 -0.77 -9.83
C ALA A 66 7.83 0.40 -10.16
N ALA A 67 6.78 0.15 -10.94
CA ALA A 67 5.88 1.20 -11.37
C ALA A 67 5.35 1.94 -10.13
N PHE A 68 5.27 3.27 -10.23
CA PHE A 68 4.76 4.10 -9.15
C PHE A 68 3.34 3.64 -8.78
N ASP A 69 3.11 3.44 -7.48
CA ASP A 69 1.80 3.04 -6.94
C ASP A 69 1.17 4.26 -6.25
N PRO A 70 0.21 4.96 -6.90
CA PRO A 70 -0.43 6.11 -6.30
C PRO A 70 -1.32 5.76 -5.11
N ALA A 71 -1.85 4.53 -5.04
CA ALA A 71 -2.70 4.09 -3.95
C ALA A 71 -1.92 4.01 -2.65
N THR A 72 -0.84 3.25 -2.67
CA THR A 72 0.08 3.11 -1.52
C THR A 72 0.71 4.45 -1.15
N THR A 73 1.14 5.24 -2.14
CA THR A 73 1.81 6.52 -1.86
C THR A 73 0.85 7.54 -1.25
N TYR A 74 -0.39 7.60 -1.73
CA TYR A 74 -1.38 8.45 -1.09
C TYR A 74 -1.63 8.07 0.36
N ASP A 75 -1.79 6.77 0.65
CA ASP A 75 -2.08 6.29 2.00
C ASP A 75 -0.95 6.66 2.97
N GLN A 76 0.29 6.69 2.47
CA GLN A 76 1.46 7.08 3.25
C GLN A 76 1.56 8.59 3.51
N TYR A 77 1.27 9.43 2.51
CA TYR A 77 1.63 10.86 2.58
C TYR A 77 0.43 11.81 2.55
N CYS A 78 -0.59 11.50 1.77
CA CYS A 78 -1.65 12.46 1.43
C CYS A 78 -2.93 12.23 2.24
N ALA A 79 -3.20 10.98 2.61
CA ALA A 79 -4.42 10.53 3.27
C ALA A 79 -4.74 11.28 4.56
N MET A 80 -3.72 11.64 5.34
CA MET A 80 -3.87 12.36 6.61
C MET A 80 -4.77 13.59 6.46
N CYS A 81 -4.55 14.38 5.40
CA CYS A 81 -5.31 15.61 5.17
C CYS A 81 -6.47 15.39 4.20
N HIS A 82 -6.24 14.65 3.12
CA HIS A 82 -7.19 14.55 2.01
C HIS A 82 -8.28 13.48 2.20
N ASN A 83 -8.24 12.64 3.24
CA ASN A 83 -9.38 11.78 3.55
C ASN A 83 -10.52 12.55 4.24
N THR A 84 -10.17 13.44 5.17
CA THR A 84 -11.14 14.14 6.04
C THR A 84 -11.34 15.59 5.65
N GLY A 85 -10.43 16.14 4.84
CA GLY A 85 -10.40 17.57 4.50
C GLY A 85 -9.78 18.43 5.60
N MET A 86 -8.84 17.85 6.36
CA MET A 86 -8.14 18.55 7.43
C MET A 86 -7.50 19.84 6.92
N ALA A 87 -7.58 20.90 7.72
CA ALA A 87 -7.06 22.24 7.38
C ALA A 87 -7.59 22.79 6.04
N GLY A 88 -8.78 22.36 5.60
CA GLY A 88 -9.38 22.78 4.34
C GLY A 88 -8.85 22.04 3.11
N ALA A 89 -8.15 20.93 3.30
CA ALA A 89 -7.72 20.09 2.19
C ALA A 89 -8.93 19.58 1.39
N PRO A 90 -8.87 19.55 0.05
CA PRO A 90 -9.94 18.97 -0.75
C PRO A 90 -9.98 17.44 -0.57
N ARG A 91 -11.16 16.92 -0.25
CA ARG A 91 -11.34 15.50 0.06
C ARG A 91 -11.25 14.62 -1.18
N ARG A 92 -10.59 13.47 -1.09
CA ARG A 92 -10.69 12.43 -2.12
C ARG A 92 -12.16 12.02 -2.30
N GLY A 93 -12.55 11.80 -3.56
CA GLY A 93 -13.85 11.25 -3.93
C GLY A 93 -14.99 12.28 -3.85
N ASP A 94 -14.68 13.54 -3.57
CA ASP A 94 -15.60 14.66 -3.70
C ASP A 94 -15.57 15.17 -5.15
N ALA A 95 -16.18 14.42 -6.06
CA ALA A 95 -16.07 14.65 -7.50
C ALA A 95 -16.51 16.07 -7.89
N ASP A 96 -17.69 16.52 -7.43
CA ASP A 96 -18.20 17.86 -7.74
C ASP A 96 -17.22 18.97 -7.32
N HIS A 97 -16.61 18.83 -6.15
CA HIS A 97 -15.63 19.79 -5.68
C HIS A 97 -14.32 19.75 -6.48
N TRP A 98 -13.90 18.56 -6.94
CA TRP A 98 -12.70 18.44 -7.79
C TRP A 98 -12.90 18.98 -9.18
N THR A 99 -14.02 18.66 -9.83
CA THR A 99 -14.37 19.19 -11.14
C THR A 99 -14.40 20.73 -11.10
N ALA A 100 -15.07 21.33 -10.11
CA ALA A 100 -15.09 22.79 -9.98
C ALA A 100 -13.68 23.41 -9.81
N ARG A 101 -12.80 22.75 -9.04
CA ARG A 101 -11.42 23.23 -8.84
C ARG A 101 -10.58 23.12 -10.12
N VAL A 102 -10.77 22.03 -10.86
CA VAL A 102 -10.08 21.81 -12.15
C VAL A 102 -10.59 22.81 -13.19
N GLU A 103 -11.90 23.07 -13.25
CA GLU A 103 -12.49 24.09 -14.13
C GLU A 103 -11.99 25.51 -13.81
N GLU A 104 -11.86 25.84 -12.52
CA GLU A 104 -11.43 27.19 -12.09
C GLU A 104 -9.93 27.43 -12.30
N ALA A 105 -9.08 26.48 -11.88
CA ALA A 105 -7.63 26.68 -11.84
C ALA A 105 -6.86 25.98 -12.97
N GLY A 106 -7.44 24.93 -13.56
CA GLY A 106 -6.78 24.01 -14.48
C GLY A 106 -5.93 22.94 -13.77
N PHE A 107 -5.91 21.74 -14.33
CA PHE A 107 -5.20 20.58 -13.75
C PHE A 107 -3.70 20.84 -13.54
N ALA A 108 -3.01 21.43 -14.54
CA ALA A 108 -1.58 21.72 -14.45
C ALA A 108 -1.23 22.71 -13.33
N THR A 109 -2.10 23.69 -13.06
CA THR A 109 -1.94 24.62 -11.94
C THR A 109 -2.09 23.89 -10.60
N ILE A 110 -3.04 22.95 -10.50
CA ILE A 110 -3.22 22.13 -9.29
C ILE A 110 -1.98 21.28 -9.03
N VAL A 111 -1.42 20.63 -10.06
CA VAL A 111 -0.16 19.88 -9.94
C VAL A 111 0.98 20.79 -9.49
N THR A 112 1.11 21.97 -10.10
CA THR A 112 2.14 22.96 -9.72
C THR A 112 2.02 23.38 -8.26
N ASN A 113 0.79 23.61 -7.77
CA ASN A 113 0.53 23.91 -6.36
C ASN A 113 0.87 22.72 -5.45
N ALA A 114 0.58 21.49 -5.87
CA ALA A 114 0.93 20.30 -5.10
C ALA A 114 2.45 20.09 -5.02
N VAL A 115 3.18 20.36 -6.11
CA VAL A 115 4.65 20.30 -6.15
C VAL A 115 5.28 21.35 -5.23
N ASN A 116 4.83 22.61 -5.35
CA ASN A 116 5.43 23.74 -4.62
C ASN A 116 4.89 23.91 -3.19
N GLY A 117 3.73 23.33 -2.88
CA GLY A 117 2.98 23.60 -1.67
C GLY A 117 2.09 24.84 -1.80
N VAL A 118 0.98 24.85 -1.08
CA VAL A 118 0.03 25.97 -1.06
C VAL A 118 -0.74 26.00 0.27
N ASN A 119 -0.85 27.17 0.89
CA ASN A 119 -1.50 27.34 2.19
C ASN A 119 -0.93 26.37 3.26
N ALA A 120 -1.76 25.48 3.80
CA ALA A 120 -1.37 24.46 4.77
C ALA A 120 -0.82 23.17 4.12
N MET A 121 -0.89 23.03 2.79
CA MET A 121 -0.35 21.88 2.08
C MET A 121 1.16 22.06 1.86
N PRO A 122 2.02 21.20 2.44
CA PRO A 122 3.46 21.30 2.27
C PRO A 122 3.89 20.92 0.84
N PRO A 123 5.09 21.35 0.39
CA PRO A 123 5.63 20.96 -0.91
C PRO A 123 5.63 19.43 -1.08
N ARG A 124 5.18 18.98 -2.25
CA ARG A 124 5.06 17.56 -2.65
C ARG A 124 4.22 16.71 -1.69
N GLY A 125 3.36 17.33 -0.87
CA GLY A 125 2.56 16.61 0.12
C GLY A 125 3.39 15.76 1.10
N MET A 126 4.61 16.19 1.44
CA MET A 126 5.61 15.45 2.24
C MET A 126 6.27 14.25 1.55
N CYS A 127 5.95 13.94 0.30
CA CYS A 127 6.66 12.90 -0.45
C CYS A 127 7.94 13.48 -1.07
N THR A 128 9.05 13.44 -0.31
CA THR A 128 10.34 14.00 -0.75
C THR A 128 11.02 13.20 -1.87
N THR A 129 10.58 11.97 -2.10
CA THR A 129 11.11 11.07 -3.15
C THR A 129 10.24 11.04 -4.40
N CYS A 130 9.03 11.61 -4.37
CA CYS A 130 8.14 11.66 -5.53
C CYS A 130 8.69 12.62 -6.57
N SER A 131 8.72 12.22 -7.83
CA SER A 131 8.94 13.09 -9.00
C SER A 131 7.73 13.99 -9.27
N ASP A 132 7.84 14.98 -10.16
CA ASP A 132 6.71 15.87 -10.48
C ASP A 132 5.60 15.07 -11.18
N GLU A 133 5.99 14.05 -11.94
CA GLU A 133 5.12 13.07 -12.60
C GLU A 133 4.39 12.18 -11.59
N ASP A 134 5.06 11.76 -10.51
CA ASP A 134 4.43 11.02 -9.41
C ASP A 134 3.40 11.90 -8.68
N ILE A 135 3.71 13.20 -8.50
CA ILE A 135 2.75 14.16 -7.93
C ILE A 135 1.56 14.36 -8.86
N ALA A 136 1.76 14.47 -10.17
CA ALA A 136 0.65 14.54 -11.13
C ALA A 136 -0.25 13.30 -11.01
N THR A 137 0.34 12.10 -11.01
CA THR A 137 -0.38 10.84 -10.84
C THR A 137 -1.15 10.76 -9.52
N LEU A 138 -0.58 11.30 -8.43
CA LEU A 138 -1.27 11.41 -7.14
C LEU A 138 -2.45 12.38 -7.20
N VAL A 139 -2.33 13.51 -7.91
CA VAL A 139 -3.43 14.45 -8.11
C VAL A 139 -4.56 13.75 -8.87
N GLU A 140 -4.26 13.02 -9.96
CA GLU A 140 -5.28 12.23 -10.69
C GLU A 140 -5.97 11.21 -9.79
N TYR A 141 -5.20 10.47 -9.00
CA TYR A 141 -5.75 9.49 -8.07
C TYR A 141 -6.61 10.11 -6.95
N LEU A 142 -6.41 11.40 -6.66
CA LEU A 142 -7.11 12.11 -5.60
C LEU A 142 -8.36 12.81 -6.13
N SER A 143 -8.27 13.44 -7.30
CA SER A 143 -9.35 14.17 -7.96
C SER A 143 -10.28 13.28 -8.77
N GLY A 144 -9.77 12.19 -9.35
CA GLY A 144 -10.45 11.42 -10.40
C GLY A 144 -10.37 12.07 -11.78
N GLU A 145 -9.66 13.20 -11.89
CA GLU A 145 -9.53 14.02 -13.10
C GLU A 145 -8.11 13.86 -13.66
N SER A 146 -7.94 13.79 -14.97
CA SER A 146 -6.63 13.70 -15.64
C SER A 146 -6.33 14.96 -16.44
N ALA A 147 -5.05 15.17 -16.79
CA ALA A 147 -4.69 16.23 -17.75
C ALA A 147 -5.26 15.89 -19.13
N GLU A 148 -6.19 16.71 -19.62
CA GLU A 148 -6.69 16.71 -21.01
C GLU A 148 -5.92 17.70 -21.90
#